data_AF-A0A9D2SI08-F1
#
_entry.id   AF-A0A9D2SI08-F1
#
_cell.length_a   1.000
_cell.length_b   1.000
_cell.length_c   1.000
_cell.angle_alpha   90.00
_cell.angle_beta   90.00
_cell.angle_gamma   90.00
#
_symmetry.space_group_name_H-M   'P 1'
#
loop_
_entity.id
_entity.type
_entity.pdbx_description
1 polymer ?
#
loop_
_entity_poly.entity_id
_entity_poly.type
_entity_poly.pdbx_seq_one_letter_code
_entity_poly.pdbx_strand_id
1 'polypeptide(L)'
;MRNPYRSLRAGLAVLSAAAFLAFSPANVLAEETLTSQTGQAVQQTEAAQQTGAAQQIVTGPGAVTRPSTNGVSIYISKMGNTLTLKQYATVIGTWPAKLGRQSSSGDKVQEGDEITPSGKFYVCTRNDKSLYYLALGLSYPSEEDAQRGLAQGLITQEQYDAIVKANRNGEQPPWDTPLGGAIEIHGNQGDGGTAGCIAMTNDVMDILWSYCNIGVPVTIGP
;
A
#
# COMPACT_ATOMS: atom_id res chain seq x y z
N MET A 1 29.25 32.08 -5.27
CA MET A 1 29.46 32.55 -3.88
C MET A 1 28.12 32.99 -3.30
N ARG A 2 27.89 32.62 -2.02
CA ARG A 2 26.86 33.11 -1.08
C ARG A 2 25.43 32.54 -1.19
N ASN A 3 25.33 31.38 -0.56
CA ASN A 3 24.30 30.93 0.37
C ASN A 3 23.58 32.07 1.15
N PRO A 4 22.25 32.21 1.03
CA PRO A 4 21.44 33.05 1.90
C PRO A 4 20.65 32.21 2.92
N TYR A 5 20.97 32.40 4.22
CA TYR A 5 20.13 32.13 5.42
C TYR A 5 19.93 30.65 5.78
N ARG A 6 20.53 30.03 6.83
CA ARG A 6 20.78 30.38 8.24
C ARG A 6 19.53 30.74 9.07
N SER A 7 19.15 29.73 9.89
CA SER A 7 18.44 29.72 11.18
C SER A 7 16.99 30.19 11.26
N LEU A 8 16.12 29.34 11.82
CA LEU A 8 15.61 29.47 13.20
C LEU A 8 14.89 28.17 13.65
N ARG A 9 15.06 27.83 14.94
CA ARG A 9 14.51 26.66 15.64
C ARG A 9 13.21 27.01 16.36
N ALA A 10 12.43 25.94 16.59
CA ALA A 10 11.60 25.64 17.76
C ALA A 10 10.23 26.32 17.93
N GLY A 11 9.22 25.47 18.13
CA GLY A 11 7.90 25.79 18.64
C GLY A 11 7.14 24.49 18.96
N LEU A 12 7.37 23.95 20.16
CA LEU A 12 6.67 22.78 20.71
C LEU A 12 5.36 23.26 21.34
N ALA A 13 4.21 22.72 20.90
CA ALA A 13 2.92 22.97 21.53
C ALA A 13 2.42 21.68 22.20
N VAL A 14 2.31 21.76 23.53
CA VAL A 14 1.67 20.77 24.41
C VAL A 14 0.18 21.10 24.47
N LEU A 15 -0.69 20.12 24.27
CA LEU A 15 -2.10 20.23 24.60
C LEU A 15 -2.50 19.09 25.55
N SER A 16 -2.85 19.52 26.76
CA SER A 16 -3.42 18.76 27.85
C SER A 16 -4.93 18.61 27.64
N ALA A 17 -5.48 17.44 27.97
CA ALA A 17 -6.91 17.29 28.25
C ALA A 17 -7.07 16.27 29.38
N ALA A 18 -7.62 16.75 30.49
CA ALA A 18 -8.01 15.95 31.63
C ALA A 18 -9.53 16.08 31.86
N ALA A 19 -10.07 15.00 32.43
CA ALA A 19 -11.16 14.93 33.40
C ALA A 19 -12.53 14.40 32.96
N PHE A 20 -12.83 13.21 33.51
CA PHE A 20 -14.03 12.80 34.28
C PHE A 20 -15.42 12.98 33.63
N LEU A 21 -16.30 11.97 33.63
CA LEU A 21 -16.97 11.45 34.82
C LEU A 21 -17.49 10.01 34.63
N ALA A 22 -17.46 9.26 35.73
CA ALA A 22 -18.04 7.93 35.91
C ALA A 22 -19.55 8.02 36.25
N PHE A 23 -20.32 7.00 35.84
CA PHE A 23 -21.60 6.66 36.48
C PHE A 23 -21.87 5.16 36.41
N SER A 24 -22.23 4.58 37.55
CA SER A 24 -22.72 3.22 37.82
C SER A 24 -23.31 3.26 39.25
N PRO A 25 -24.13 2.29 39.72
CA PRO A 25 -24.82 1.19 39.03
C PRO A 25 -26.30 1.00 39.50
N ALA A 26 -26.87 -0.14 39.07
CA ALA A 26 -27.87 -0.98 39.74
C ALA A 26 -29.36 -0.81 39.39
N ASN A 27 -29.95 -1.91 38.90
CA ASN A 27 -31.23 -2.37 39.42
C ASN A 27 -31.30 -3.91 39.44
N VAL A 28 -32.13 -4.42 40.36
CA VAL A 28 -32.04 -5.68 41.10
C VAL A 28 -33.35 -6.49 40.91
N LEU A 29 -33.20 -7.81 40.71
CA LEU A 29 -34.02 -9.00 41.09
C LEU A 29 -35.48 -9.22 40.65
N ALA A 30 -35.76 -10.47 40.23
CA ALA A 30 -36.80 -11.42 40.69
C ALA A 30 -36.57 -12.80 39.98
N GLU A 31 -36.08 -13.85 40.66
CA GLU A 31 -36.77 -15.00 41.34
C GLU A 31 -37.60 -15.95 40.45
N GLU A 32 -37.07 -17.17 40.19
CA GLU A 32 -37.48 -18.53 40.63
C GLU A 32 -38.81 -19.08 40.03
N THR A 33 -38.86 -20.29 39.43
CA THR A 33 -39.05 -21.57 40.17
C THR A 33 -38.77 -22.81 39.28
N LEU A 34 -38.16 -23.85 39.88
CA LEU A 34 -37.93 -25.20 39.35
C LEU A 34 -39.20 -26.07 39.26
N THR A 35 -39.26 -27.00 38.29
CA THR A 35 -39.55 -28.42 38.59
C THR A 35 -39.04 -29.37 37.49
N SER A 36 -38.44 -30.46 37.94
CA SER A 36 -37.71 -31.52 37.24
C SER A 36 -38.58 -32.52 36.49
N GLN A 37 -38.12 -33.04 35.34
CA GLN A 37 -38.29 -34.46 34.99
C GLN A 37 -37.07 -35.01 34.23
N THR A 38 -36.63 -36.17 34.71
CA THR A 38 -35.53 -37.02 34.28
C THR A 38 -35.82 -37.74 32.96
N GLY A 39 -34.83 -37.84 32.07
CA GLY A 39 -34.87 -38.71 30.91
C GLY A 39 -33.53 -38.75 30.19
N GLN A 40 -32.75 -39.81 30.43
CA GLN A 40 -31.54 -40.12 29.70
C GLN A 40 -31.89 -40.48 28.25
N ALA A 41 -31.34 -39.76 27.28
CA ALA A 41 -31.19 -40.25 25.91
C ALA A 41 -29.88 -39.71 25.34
N VAL A 42 -28.96 -40.64 25.14
CA VAL A 42 -27.65 -40.45 24.52
C VAL A 42 -27.88 -40.25 23.02
N GLN A 43 -27.55 -39.06 22.51
CA GLN A 43 -27.25 -38.91 21.08
C GLN A 43 -26.34 -37.70 20.85
N GLN A 44 -25.13 -38.01 20.39
CA GLN A 44 -24.15 -37.05 19.89
C GLN A 44 -24.71 -36.35 18.65
N THR A 45 -24.91 -35.05 18.74
CA THR A 45 -24.93 -34.13 17.60
C THR A 45 -24.46 -32.78 18.08
N GLU A 46 -23.30 -32.33 17.60
CA GLU A 46 -23.03 -30.93 17.23
C GLU A 46 -21.57 -30.84 16.77
N ALA A 47 -21.37 -31.07 15.48
CA ALA A 47 -20.18 -30.64 14.78
C ALA A 47 -20.23 -29.10 14.72
N ALA A 48 -19.37 -28.45 15.49
CA ALA A 48 -19.12 -27.02 15.37
C ALA A 48 -18.40 -26.75 14.04
N GLN A 49 -19.19 -26.53 12.99
CA GLN A 49 -18.78 -25.78 11.81
C GLN A 49 -18.54 -24.33 12.23
N GLN A 50 -17.28 -23.94 12.38
CA GLN A 50 -16.86 -22.60 11.96
C GLN A 50 -15.59 -22.71 11.14
N THR A 51 -15.86 -22.59 9.85
CA THR A 51 -14.97 -22.50 8.71
C THR A 51 -13.98 -21.36 8.86
N GLY A 52 -12.75 -21.67 9.23
CA GLY A 52 -11.59 -20.86 8.89
C GLY A 52 -11.37 -20.99 7.38
N ALA A 53 -12.03 -20.14 6.60
CA ALA A 53 -11.70 -19.98 5.18
C ALA A 53 -10.25 -19.49 5.12
N ALA A 54 -9.31 -20.42 4.89
CA ALA A 54 -8.01 -20.07 4.36
C ALA A 54 -8.29 -19.22 3.12
N GLN A 55 -8.00 -17.92 3.21
CA GLN A 55 -8.11 -17.01 2.09
C GLN A 55 -7.22 -17.59 1.00
N GLN A 56 -7.85 -18.17 -0.02
CA GLN A 56 -7.19 -18.57 -1.25
C GLN A 56 -6.44 -17.34 -1.74
N ILE A 57 -5.11 -17.34 -1.65
CA ILE A 57 -4.30 -16.34 -2.32
C ILE A 57 -4.49 -16.62 -3.81
N VAL A 58 -5.41 -15.86 -4.41
CA VAL A 58 -5.64 -15.90 -5.84
C VAL A 58 -4.39 -15.29 -6.48
N THR A 59 -3.42 -16.15 -6.83
CA THR A 59 -2.27 -15.76 -7.63
C THR A 59 -2.74 -15.58 -9.07
N GLY A 60 -3.34 -14.41 -9.35
CA GLY A 60 -3.40 -13.88 -10.72
C GLY A 60 -1.99 -13.43 -11.17
N PRO A 61 -1.78 -13.18 -12.47
CA PRO A 61 -0.46 -12.93 -13.09
C PRO A 61 0.12 -11.53 -12.79
N GLY A 62 -0.18 -10.97 -11.62
CA GLY A 62 0.54 -9.80 -11.12
C GLY A 62 1.96 -10.17 -10.70
N ALA A 63 2.79 -9.16 -10.42
CA ALA A 63 4.10 -9.35 -9.81
C ALA A 63 4.04 -10.41 -8.69
N VAL A 64 5.06 -11.28 -8.59
CA VAL A 64 5.13 -12.27 -7.49
C VAL A 64 5.24 -11.48 -6.18
N THR A 65 4.09 -11.23 -5.56
CA THR A 65 4.01 -10.55 -4.28
C THR A 65 4.54 -11.51 -3.24
N ARG A 66 5.79 -11.32 -2.84
CA ARG A 66 6.28 -11.97 -1.62
C ARG A 66 5.41 -11.44 -0.48
N PRO A 67 4.76 -12.30 0.32
CA PRO A 67 4.10 -11.84 1.52
C PRO A 67 5.11 -11.01 2.31
N SER A 68 4.74 -9.77 2.62
CA SER A 68 5.56 -8.94 3.48
C SER A 68 5.84 -9.74 4.76
N THR A 69 7.11 -9.94 5.09
CA THR A 69 7.54 -10.73 6.24
C THR A 69 7.03 -10.15 7.57
N ASN A 70 6.58 -8.90 7.56
CA ASN A 70 5.99 -8.18 8.68
C ASN A 70 4.52 -7.76 8.45
N GLY A 71 3.84 -8.31 7.43
CA GLY A 71 2.42 -8.05 7.13
C GLY A 71 2.12 -6.65 6.60
N VAL A 72 3.13 -5.85 6.25
CA VAL A 72 3.02 -4.48 5.76
C VAL A 72 2.57 -4.45 4.30
N SER A 73 1.67 -3.54 3.95
CA SER A 73 1.26 -3.26 2.56
C SER A 73 0.87 -1.80 2.36
N ILE A 74 0.95 -1.35 1.12
CA ILE A 74 0.52 -0.01 0.70
C ILE A 74 -0.67 -0.15 -0.25
N TYR A 75 -1.67 0.71 -0.05
CA TYR A 75 -2.73 0.96 -1.04
C TYR A 75 -2.72 2.42 -1.46
N ILE A 76 -2.74 2.70 -2.75
CA ILE A 76 -2.84 4.05 -3.31
C ILE A 76 -4.17 4.13 -4.07
N SER A 77 -4.97 5.17 -3.81
CA SER A 77 -6.19 5.48 -4.57
C SER A 77 -5.97 6.68 -5.47
N LYS A 78 -6.24 6.50 -6.76
CA LYS A 78 -6.11 7.56 -7.77
C LYS A 78 -7.23 8.61 -7.68
N MET A 79 -8.46 8.19 -7.47
CA MET A 79 -9.64 9.01 -7.25
C MET A 79 -9.56 9.74 -5.91
N GLY A 80 -9.07 9.06 -4.87
CA GLY A 80 -8.90 9.63 -3.55
C GLY A 80 -7.68 10.56 -3.42
N ASN A 81 -6.70 10.45 -4.32
CA ASN A 81 -5.37 11.05 -4.14
C ASN A 81 -4.79 10.74 -2.74
N THR A 82 -4.83 9.47 -2.34
CA THR A 82 -4.37 9.04 -1.02
C THR A 82 -3.45 7.84 -1.09
N LEU A 83 -2.55 7.75 -0.12
CA LEU A 83 -1.77 6.55 0.21
C LEU A 83 -2.19 6.07 1.59
N THR A 84 -2.48 4.78 1.71
CA THR A 84 -2.81 4.08 2.95
C THR A 84 -1.75 3.03 3.25
N LEU A 85 -1.12 3.12 4.42
CA LEU A 85 -0.21 2.12 4.96
C LEU A 85 -0.98 1.16 5.86
N LYS A 86 -0.80 -0.14 5.65
CA LYS A 86 -1.43 -1.20 6.45
C LYS A 86 -0.39 -2.16 7.01
N GLN A 87 -0.71 -2.78 8.15
CA GLN A 87 0.01 -3.92 8.69
C GLN A 87 -1.00 -4.97 9.17
N TYR A 88 -0.89 -6.21 8.71
CA TYR A 88 -1.85 -7.29 8.97
C TYR A 88 -3.32 -6.86 8.74
N ALA A 89 -3.55 -6.15 7.63
CA ALA A 89 -4.83 -5.54 7.24
C ALA A 89 -5.35 -4.39 8.14
N THR A 90 -4.69 -4.09 9.26
CA THR A 90 -4.97 -2.91 10.08
C THR A 90 -4.36 -1.66 9.44
N VAL A 91 -5.13 -0.58 9.34
CA VAL A 91 -4.63 0.71 8.84
C VAL A 91 -3.73 1.36 9.89
N ILE A 92 -2.49 1.66 9.51
CA ILE A 92 -1.57 2.48 10.30
C ILE A 92 -1.86 3.97 10.07
N GLY A 93 -2.11 4.34 8.82
CA GLY A 93 -2.50 5.69 8.46
C GLY A 93 -2.86 5.84 6.99
N THR A 94 -3.54 6.95 6.70
CA THR A 94 -3.92 7.37 5.36
C THR A 94 -3.59 8.84 5.20
N TRP A 95 -2.87 9.18 4.13
CA TRP A 95 -2.39 10.53 3.88
C TRP A 95 -2.68 10.97 2.44
N PRO A 96 -2.84 12.28 2.20
CA PRO A 96 -2.88 12.82 0.85
C PRO A 96 -1.60 12.51 0.08
N ALA A 97 -1.75 12.11 -1.17
CA ALA A 97 -0.68 11.81 -2.10
C ALA A 97 -0.83 12.67 -3.36
N LYS A 98 0.28 13.14 -3.93
CA LYS A 98 0.28 13.75 -5.26
C LYS A 98 0.68 12.69 -6.27
N LEU A 99 -0.16 12.52 -7.28
CA LEU A 99 0.02 11.50 -8.32
C LEU A 99 0.49 12.13 -9.63
N GLY A 100 0.71 11.30 -10.64
CA GLY A 100 0.98 11.74 -11.99
C GLY A 100 -0.11 12.71 -12.47
N ARG A 101 0.29 13.81 -13.11
CA ARG A 101 -0.61 14.91 -13.52
C ARG A 101 -1.78 14.46 -14.38
N GLN A 102 -1.62 13.37 -15.13
CA GLN A 102 -2.64 12.81 -16.01
C GLN A 102 -3.38 11.61 -15.39
N SER A 103 -3.19 11.30 -14.11
CA SER A 103 -3.72 10.07 -13.49
C SER A 103 -5.25 9.96 -13.48
N SER A 104 -5.98 11.03 -13.76
CA SER A 104 -7.43 11.03 -13.94
C SER A 104 -7.89 10.57 -15.33
N SER A 105 -7.00 10.51 -16.32
CA SER A 105 -7.33 10.19 -17.71
C SER A 105 -7.33 8.69 -18.02
N GLY A 106 -6.82 7.86 -17.12
CA GLY A 106 -6.76 6.42 -17.31
C GLY A 106 -5.54 5.79 -16.64
N ASP A 107 -5.05 4.72 -17.26
CA ASP A 107 -3.90 3.96 -16.78
C ASP A 107 -2.64 4.19 -17.60
N LYS A 108 -1.48 3.96 -17.00
CA LYS A 108 -0.18 4.20 -17.63
C LYS A 108 0.00 3.25 -18.82
N VAL A 109 0.41 3.79 -19.97
CA VAL A 109 0.62 3.00 -21.20
C VAL A 109 2.08 3.05 -21.66
N GLN A 110 2.74 4.19 -21.52
CA GLN A 110 4.09 4.37 -22.04
C GLN A 110 4.88 5.43 -21.26
N GLU A 111 6.18 5.51 -21.50
CA GLU A 111 7.02 6.56 -20.96
C GLU A 111 6.48 7.96 -21.34
N GLY A 112 6.55 8.91 -20.39
CA GLY A 112 6.18 10.31 -20.62
C GLY A 112 4.69 10.65 -20.58
N ASP A 113 3.79 9.69 -20.34
CA ASP A 113 2.34 9.95 -20.25
C ASP A 113 1.89 10.69 -18.98
N GLU A 114 2.78 10.86 -18.00
CA GLU A 114 2.51 11.49 -16.70
C GLU A 114 1.38 10.83 -15.89
N ILE A 115 1.15 9.52 -16.10
CA ILE A 115 0.12 8.74 -15.41
C ILE A 115 0.77 7.85 -14.34
N THR A 116 0.23 7.86 -13.12
CA THR A 116 0.56 6.83 -12.12
C THR A 116 -0.11 5.51 -12.52
N PRO A 117 0.65 4.41 -12.67
CA PRO A 117 0.11 3.13 -13.10
C PRO A 117 -0.83 2.54 -12.05
N SER A 118 -1.77 1.73 -12.50
CA SER A 118 -2.71 0.98 -11.69
C SER A 118 -2.33 -0.49 -11.74
N GLY A 119 -2.57 -1.25 -10.68
CA GLY A 119 -2.21 -2.65 -10.60
C GLY A 119 -1.52 -3.03 -9.30
N LYS A 120 -0.82 -4.17 -9.34
CA LYS A 120 -0.12 -4.75 -8.20
C LYS A 120 1.39 -4.72 -8.45
N PHE A 121 2.09 -4.08 -7.53
CA PHE A 121 3.53 -3.90 -7.55
C PHE A 121 4.13 -4.28 -6.20
N TYR A 122 5.44 -4.16 -6.10
CA TYR A 122 6.16 -4.21 -4.83
C TYR A 122 7.28 -3.18 -4.82
N VAL A 123 7.75 -2.83 -3.62
CA VAL A 123 8.95 -2.00 -3.45
C VAL A 123 10.17 -2.80 -3.91
N CYS A 124 10.73 -2.47 -5.08
CA CYS A 124 11.89 -3.16 -5.66
C CYS A 124 13.21 -2.43 -5.39
N THR A 125 13.18 -1.15 -5.03
CA THR A 125 14.37 -0.37 -4.64
C THR A 125 14.08 0.57 -3.48
N ARG A 126 15.14 0.99 -2.80
CA ARG A 126 15.14 2.02 -1.75
C ARG A 126 16.29 2.98 -2.01
N ASN A 127 16.02 4.28 -2.01
CA ASN A 127 17.00 5.32 -2.26
C ASN A 127 16.97 6.39 -1.16
N ASP A 128 17.96 6.35 -0.28
CA ASP A 128 18.17 7.31 0.82
C ASP A 128 18.93 8.58 0.38
N LYS A 129 19.34 8.63 -0.89
CA LYS A 129 20.03 9.75 -1.52
C LYS A 129 19.18 10.38 -2.64
N SER A 130 17.86 10.21 -2.55
CA SER A 130 16.94 10.80 -3.51
C SER A 130 17.04 12.33 -3.47
N LEU A 131 16.91 12.97 -4.64
CA LEU A 131 16.75 14.42 -4.74
C LEU A 131 15.42 14.89 -4.11
N TYR A 132 14.49 13.97 -3.88
CA TYR A 132 13.18 14.18 -3.27
C TYR A 132 13.10 13.61 -1.86
N TYR A 133 14.17 13.78 -1.07
CA TYR A 133 14.33 13.29 0.31
C TYR A 133 14.60 11.78 0.42
N LEU A 134 13.56 10.94 0.33
CA LEU A 134 13.67 9.47 0.33
C LEU A 134 12.77 8.93 -0.79
N ALA A 135 13.13 7.78 -1.37
CA ALA A 135 12.31 7.15 -2.41
C ALA A 135 12.24 5.62 -2.29
N LEU A 136 11.05 5.07 -2.54
CA LEU A 136 10.75 3.65 -2.69
C LEU A 136 10.35 3.38 -4.14
N GLY A 137 11.19 2.70 -4.90
CA GLY A 137 10.88 2.36 -6.29
C GLY A 137 9.94 1.17 -6.40
N LEU A 138 8.99 1.25 -7.32
CA LEU A 138 7.98 0.22 -7.56
C LEU A 138 8.36 -0.67 -8.74
N SER A 139 7.92 -1.93 -8.68
CA SER A 139 8.12 -2.94 -9.73
C SER A 139 7.26 -2.72 -10.99
N TYR A 140 6.97 -1.48 -11.36
CA TYR A 140 6.42 -1.15 -12.67
C TYR A 140 7.56 -1.17 -13.70
N PRO A 141 7.37 -1.74 -14.91
CA PRO A 141 6.16 -2.40 -15.41
C PRO A 141 5.93 -3.82 -14.85
N SER A 142 4.66 -4.20 -14.70
CA SER A 142 4.22 -5.56 -14.33
C SER A 142 4.19 -6.52 -15.54
N GLU A 143 3.94 -7.82 -15.31
CA GLU A 143 3.73 -8.79 -16.40
C GLU A 143 2.53 -8.40 -17.29
N GLU A 144 1.46 -7.86 -16.69
CA GLU A 144 0.26 -7.39 -17.40
C GLU A 144 0.57 -6.15 -18.27
N ASP A 145 1.40 -5.24 -17.76
CA ASP A 145 1.87 -4.07 -18.53
C ASP A 145 2.75 -4.49 -19.71
N ALA A 146 3.66 -5.44 -19.48
CA ALA A 146 4.48 -6.00 -20.55
C ALA A 146 3.62 -6.68 -21.62
N GLN A 147 2.63 -7.48 -21.22
CA GLN A 147 1.73 -8.15 -22.14
C GLN A 147 0.96 -7.15 -23.00
N ARG A 148 0.42 -6.10 -22.38
CA ARG A 148 -0.26 -5.00 -23.10
C ARG A 148 0.69 -4.30 -24.06
N GLY A 149 1.90 -3.97 -23.59
CA GLY A 149 2.93 -3.32 -24.39
C GLY A 149 3.33 -4.12 -25.62
N LEU A 150 3.54 -5.43 -25.47
CA LEU A 150 3.89 -6.33 -26.56
C LEU A 150 2.74 -6.43 -27.58
N ALA A 151 1.50 -6.59 -27.10
CA ALA A 151 0.32 -6.66 -27.97
C ALA A 151 0.08 -5.36 -28.76
N GLN A 152 0.50 -4.21 -28.22
CA GLN A 152 0.41 -2.91 -28.87
C GLN A 152 1.64 -2.56 -29.73
N GLY A 153 2.67 -3.41 -29.75
CA GLY A 153 3.92 -3.17 -30.48
C GLY A 153 4.79 -2.07 -29.87
N LEU A 154 4.58 -1.71 -28.60
CA LEU A 154 5.38 -0.72 -27.88
C LEU A 154 6.73 -1.28 -27.45
N ILE A 155 6.80 -2.57 -27.13
CA ILE A 155 8.03 -3.25 -26.71
C ILE A 155 8.31 -4.48 -27.55
N THR A 156 9.59 -4.89 -27.58
CA THR A 156 10.01 -6.13 -28.22
C THR A 156 9.71 -7.36 -27.35
N GLN A 157 9.74 -8.55 -27.95
CA GLN A 157 9.65 -9.81 -27.21
C GLN A 157 10.77 -9.92 -26.15
N GLU A 158 11.98 -9.46 -26.47
CA GLU A 158 13.12 -9.47 -25.53
C GLU A 158 12.85 -8.60 -24.29
N GLN A 159 12.30 -7.39 -24.49
CA GLN A 159 11.92 -6.51 -23.39
C GLN A 159 10.78 -7.12 -22.55
N TYR A 160 9.79 -7.74 -23.21
CA TYR A 160 8.73 -8.47 -22.52
C TYR A 160 9.30 -9.59 -21.63
N ASP A 161 10.17 -10.44 -22.18
CA ASP A 161 10.78 -11.56 -21.46
C ASP A 161 11.61 -11.07 -20.26
N ALA A 162 12.33 -9.96 -20.43
CA ALA A 162 13.11 -9.33 -19.36
C ALA A 162 12.22 -8.80 -18.23
N ILE A 163 11.12 -8.12 -18.55
CA ILE A 163 10.16 -7.62 -17.55
C ILE A 163 9.51 -8.78 -16.78
N VAL A 164 9.07 -9.82 -17.49
CA VAL A 164 8.44 -11.01 -16.89
C VAL A 164 9.42 -11.72 -15.97
N LYS A 165 10.66 -11.95 -16.44
CA LYS A 165 11.70 -12.60 -15.64
C LYS A 165 11.99 -11.83 -14.35
N ALA A 166 12.16 -10.51 -14.43
CA ALA A 166 12.43 -9.67 -13.26
C ALA A 166 11.28 -9.74 -12.23
N ASN A 167 10.03 -9.62 -12.69
CA ASN A 167 8.86 -9.72 -11.82
C ASN A 167 8.76 -11.09 -11.12
N ARG A 168 9.06 -12.19 -11.82
CA ARG A 168 9.06 -13.54 -11.23
C ARG A 168 10.17 -13.75 -10.20
N ASN A 169 11.30 -13.10 -10.39
CA ASN A 169 12.42 -13.14 -9.45
C ASN A 169 12.22 -12.20 -8.25
N GLY A 170 11.28 -11.26 -8.31
CA GLY A 170 11.15 -10.20 -7.31
C GLY A 170 12.26 -9.14 -7.44
N GLU A 171 12.76 -8.93 -8.66
CA GLU A 171 13.81 -7.97 -9.01
C GLU A 171 13.23 -6.73 -9.69
N GLN A 172 13.93 -5.59 -9.62
CA GLN A 172 13.55 -4.40 -10.37
C GLN A 172 13.44 -4.72 -11.87
N PRO A 173 12.27 -4.50 -12.50
CA PRO A 173 12.15 -4.65 -13.96
C PRO A 173 13.01 -3.61 -14.71
N PRO A 174 13.33 -3.86 -15.99
CA PRO A 174 13.95 -2.84 -16.84
C PRO A 174 13.09 -1.58 -16.88
N TRP A 175 13.68 -0.46 -16.48
CA TRP A 175 13.02 0.85 -16.43
C TRP A 175 13.30 1.72 -17.65
N ASP A 176 14.16 1.25 -18.56
CA ASP A 176 14.61 1.87 -19.79
C ASP A 176 13.92 1.27 -21.03
N THR A 177 12.68 0.82 -20.88
CA THR A 177 11.83 0.36 -21.99
C THR A 177 10.84 1.46 -22.39
N PRO A 178 10.23 1.38 -23.59
CA PRO A 178 9.15 2.29 -24.00
C PRO A 178 7.94 2.36 -23.06
N LEU A 179 7.73 1.37 -22.18
CA LEU A 179 6.68 1.46 -21.15
C LEU A 179 7.03 2.47 -20.04
N GLY A 180 8.31 2.83 -19.95
CA GLY A 180 8.89 3.59 -18.85
C GLY A 180 9.16 2.72 -17.62
N GLY A 181 9.46 3.39 -16.52
CA GLY A 181 9.84 2.79 -15.27
C GLY A 181 9.99 3.87 -14.20
N ALA A 182 10.83 3.60 -13.19
CA ALA A 182 11.17 4.55 -12.13
C ALA A 182 9.95 5.22 -11.48
N ILE A 183 8.85 4.47 -11.35
CA ILE A 183 7.68 4.89 -10.59
C ILE A 183 8.04 4.75 -9.11
N GLU A 184 8.17 5.87 -8.42
CA GLU A 184 8.61 5.89 -7.02
C GLU A 184 7.54 6.49 -6.11
N ILE A 185 7.49 6.01 -4.86
CA ILE A 185 6.89 6.73 -3.74
C ILE A 185 8.00 7.55 -3.09
N HIS A 186 7.92 8.87 -3.13
CA HIS A 186 9.00 9.75 -2.65
C HIS A 186 8.52 10.88 -1.76
N GLY A 187 9.43 11.50 -1.02
CA GLY A 187 9.19 12.71 -0.22
C GLY A 187 9.06 13.96 -1.07
N ASN A 188 9.20 15.15 -0.47
CA ASN A 188 9.13 16.44 -1.17
C ASN A 188 7.87 16.56 -2.05
N GLN A 189 6.69 16.42 -1.44
CA GLN A 189 5.39 16.41 -2.12
C GLN A 189 5.21 17.53 -3.15
N GLY A 190 5.72 18.73 -2.85
CA GLY A 190 5.52 19.92 -3.66
C GLY A 190 4.05 20.29 -3.85
N ASP A 191 3.81 21.29 -4.68
CA ASP A 191 2.44 21.82 -4.91
C ASP A 191 1.78 21.25 -6.19
N GLY A 192 2.59 20.73 -7.12
CA GLY A 192 2.15 20.20 -8.42
C GLY A 192 2.04 18.67 -8.45
N GLY A 193 1.44 18.14 -9.52
CA GLY A 193 1.49 16.70 -9.80
C GLY A 193 2.89 16.23 -10.23
N THR A 194 3.09 14.93 -10.24
CA THR A 194 4.35 14.29 -10.67
C THR A 194 4.31 13.92 -12.16
N ALA A 195 5.41 13.38 -12.68
CA ALA A 195 5.43 12.75 -14.00
C ALA A 195 5.00 11.26 -13.97
N GLY A 196 4.40 10.79 -12.88
CA GLY A 196 3.93 9.40 -12.70
C GLY A 196 4.17 8.84 -11.30
N CYS A 197 5.12 9.39 -10.56
CA CYS A 197 5.43 9.04 -9.17
C CYS A 197 4.30 9.40 -8.17
N ILE A 198 4.47 8.95 -6.94
CA ILE A 198 3.58 9.21 -5.81
C ILE A 198 4.34 10.06 -4.79
N ALA A 199 4.07 11.37 -4.76
CA ALA A 199 4.77 12.29 -3.87
C ALA A 199 4.03 12.46 -2.54
N MET A 200 4.78 12.29 -1.45
CA MET A 200 4.37 12.35 -0.06
C MET A 200 5.11 13.47 0.66
N THR A 201 4.57 13.95 1.77
CA THR A 201 5.33 14.85 2.65
C THR A 201 6.48 14.10 3.32
N ASN A 202 7.54 14.81 3.72
CA ASN A 202 8.75 14.16 4.26
C ASN A 202 8.48 13.37 5.55
N ASP A 203 7.61 13.89 6.42
CA ASP A 203 7.19 13.23 7.67
C ASP A 203 6.45 11.91 7.39
N VAL A 204 5.60 11.88 6.37
CA VAL A 204 4.95 10.63 5.92
C VAL A 204 5.99 9.70 5.32
N MET A 205 6.95 10.23 4.57
CA MET A 205 8.02 9.43 3.97
C MET A 205 8.93 8.78 5.03
N ASP A 206 9.19 9.45 6.16
CA ASP A 206 9.91 8.86 7.31
C ASP A 206 9.16 7.66 7.89
N ILE A 207 7.84 7.78 8.02
CA ILE A 207 6.98 6.66 8.45
C ILE A 207 7.09 5.53 7.43
N LEU A 208 6.83 5.79 6.15
CA LEU A 208 6.89 4.77 5.11
C LEU A 208 8.26 4.09 5.07
N TRP A 209 9.35 4.83 5.19
CA TRP A 209 10.72 4.29 5.20
C TRP A 209 10.99 3.32 6.35
N SER A 210 10.40 3.56 7.53
CA SER A 210 10.55 2.68 8.69
C SER A 210 9.78 1.36 8.57
N TYR A 211 8.66 1.34 7.85
CA TYR A 211 7.83 0.14 7.67
C TYR A 211 8.14 -0.63 6.38
N CYS A 212 8.52 0.08 5.32
CA CYS A 212 8.55 -0.47 3.98
C CYS A 212 9.94 -0.96 3.59
N ASN A 213 10.14 -2.28 3.70
CA ASN A 213 11.31 -2.97 3.18
C ASN A 213 11.12 -3.35 1.70
N ILE A 214 12.20 -3.77 1.05
CA ILE A 214 12.14 -4.38 -0.29
C ILE A 214 11.16 -5.56 -0.24
N GLY A 215 10.31 -5.66 -1.26
CA GLY A 215 9.27 -6.68 -1.40
C GLY A 215 7.93 -6.31 -0.76
N VAL A 216 7.80 -5.16 -0.09
CA VAL A 216 6.49 -4.73 0.43
C VAL A 216 5.50 -4.58 -0.74
N PRO A 217 4.33 -5.24 -0.68
CA PRO A 217 3.33 -5.15 -1.74
C PRO A 217 2.68 -3.77 -1.76
N VAL A 218 2.51 -3.26 -2.97
CA VAL A 218 1.88 -1.97 -3.26
C VAL A 218 0.76 -2.21 -4.26
N THR A 219 -0.46 -1.83 -3.91
CA THR A 219 -1.59 -1.86 -4.85
C THR A 219 -1.99 -0.43 -5.19
N ILE A 220 -2.07 -0.13 -6.47
CA ILE A 220 -2.56 1.17 -6.96
C ILE A 220 -3.89 0.92 -7.65
N GLY A 221 -4.97 1.42 -7.06
CA GLY A 221 -6.32 1.26 -7.54
C GLY A 221 -6.94 2.58 -8.01
N PRO A 222 -8.15 2.51 -8.56
CA PRO A 222 -8.97 3.70 -8.71
C PRO A 222 -9.11 4.44 -7.38
#